data_AF-A0A535QSH5-F1
#
_entry.id   AF-A0A535QSH5-F1
#
_cell.length_a   1.000
_cell.length_b   1.000
_cell.length_c   1.000
_cell.angle_alpha   90.00
_cell.angle_beta   90.00
_cell.angle_gamma   90.00
#
_symmetry.space_group_name_H-M   'P 1'
#
loop_
_entity.id
_entity.type
_entity.pdbx_description
1 polymer ?
#
loop_
_entity_poly.entity_id
_entity_poly.type
_entity_poly.pdbx_seq_one_letter_code
_entity_poly.pdbx_strand_id
1 'polypeptide(L)'
;MVQAHQLASTVQVLSSQPPSVIIQFPLFPSGVKQAFPQATGVVTIIQGNPAVSLFDSVTVDVSHMPPDTTFTIFFIELANKPFGHVEYVADLHTRDDGSGEASFQAITLVAFAADNRTPTTSQDQSGEASGIQLEHMGMWFSSLQDAQKVLNDTTLKGTIFDGGNPPLHAGPQAMTDGQTAPVF
;
A
#
# COMPACT_ATOMS: atom_id res chain seq x y z
N MET A 1 15.83 -8.73 39.95
CA MET A 1 16.78 -7.60 39.85
C MET A 1 17.17 -7.46 38.39
N VAL A 2 16.50 -6.59 37.66
CA VAL A 2 16.89 -6.15 36.31
C VAL A 2 16.98 -4.63 36.38
N GLN A 3 18.09 -4.11 35.89
CA GLN A 3 18.59 -2.76 36.09
C GLN A 3 17.75 -1.74 35.31
N ALA A 4 17.18 -0.77 36.01
CA ALA A 4 16.44 0.33 35.42
C ALA A 4 17.40 1.27 34.67
N HIS A 5 17.28 1.34 33.34
CA HIS A 5 17.91 2.41 32.57
C HIS A 5 17.11 3.70 32.83
N GLN A 6 17.78 4.72 33.36
CA GLN A 6 17.22 6.06 33.54
C GLN A 6 16.86 6.66 32.19
N LEU A 7 15.57 6.90 31.97
CA LEU A 7 15.08 7.77 30.89
C LEU A 7 15.51 9.21 31.17
N ALA A 8 15.95 9.94 30.14
CA ALA A 8 16.36 11.33 30.23
C ALA A 8 15.21 12.23 30.75
N SER A 9 15.53 13.22 31.60
CA SER A 9 14.58 14.00 32.41
C SER A 9 13.62 14.92 31.63
N THR A 10 13.66 14.90 30.30
CA THR A 10 12.81 15.71 29.41
C THR A 10 11.81 14.89 28.60
N VAL A 11 11.82 13.56 28.71
CA VAL A 11 10.81 12.71 28.07
C VAL A 11 9.60 12.66 28.99
N GLN A 12 8.57 13.46 28.69
CA GLN A 12 7.26 13.20 29.25
C GLN A 12 6.77 11.87 28.69
N VAL A 13 6.64 10.86 29.56
CA VAL A 13 5.87 9.66 29.23
C VAL A 13 4.43 10.15 29.08
N LEU A 14 3.99 10.31 27.84
CA LEU A 14 2.59 10.57 27.53
C LEU A 14 1.78 9.44 28.18
N SER A 15 0.86 9.80 29.06
CA SER A 15 -0.08 8.88 29.69
C SER A 15 -0.60 7.92 28.63
N SER A 16 -0.30 6.63 28.80
CA SER A 16 -0.51 5.54 27.83
C SER A 16 -1.68 5.82 26.91
N GLN A 17 -1.40 6.04 25.62
CA GLN A 17 -2.42 6.08 24.59
C GLN A 17 -3.35 4.85 24.77
N PRO A 18 -4.67 5.00 24.63
CA PRO A 18 -5.59 3.86 24.55
C PRO A 18 -5.06 2.83 23.53
N PRO A 19 -5.37 1.54 23.68
CA PRO A 19 -4.82 0.51 22.82
C PRO A 19 -5.07 0.87 21.35
N SER A 20 -3.99 1.14 20.63
CA SER A 20 -4.03 1.30 19.18
C SER A 20 -4.29 -0.08 18.57
N VAL A 21 -5.31 -0.17 17.72
CA VAL A 21 -5.45 -1.33 16.85
C VAL A 21 -4.30 -1.27 15.85
N ILE A 22 -3.50 -2.34 15.80
CA ILE A 22 -2.42 -2.49 14.82
C ILE A 22 -2.84 -3.62 13.88
N ILE A 23 -2.92 -3.30 12.60
CA ILE A 23 -3.20 -4.25 11.54
C ILE A 23 -1.92 -4.40 10.73
N GLN A 24 -1.51 -5.65 10.49
CA GLN A 24 -0.32 -5.95 9.74
C GLN A 24 -0.62 -7.08 8.75
N PHE A 25 -0.23 -6.88 7.49
CA PHE A 25 -0.40 -7.88 6.46
C PHE A 25 0.77 -7.86 5.46
N PRO A 26 1.12 -9.02 4.87
CA PRO A 26 2.20 -9.10 3.91
C PRO A 26 1.78 -8.62 2.52
N LEU A 27 2.76 -8.10 1.78
CA LEU A 27 2.69 -7.98 0.32
C LEU A 27 3.57 -9.04 -0.34
N PHE A 28 3.06 -9.61 -1.42
CA PHE A 28 3.68 -10.65 -2.22
C PHE A 28 3.96 -10.13 -3.63
N PRO A 29 5.01 -10.65 -4.29
CA PRO A 29 5.31 -10.25 -5.65
C PRO A 29 4.25 -10.79 -6.61
N SER A 30 3.72 -9.90 -7.44
CA SER A 30 2.84 -10.22 -8.57
C SER A 30 3.61 -10.12 -9.89
N GLY A 31 3.60 -8.98 -10.56
CA GLY A 31 4.26 -8.80 -11.87
C GLY A 31 5.78 -8.94 -11.83
N VAL A 32 6.41 -8.69 -10.67
CA VAL A 32 7.86 -8.86 -10.50
C VAL A 32 8.28 -10.27 -10.13
N LYS A 33 7.35 -11.19 -9.83
CA LYS A 33 7.65 -12.49 -9.20
C LYS A 33 8.69 -13.34 -9.93
N GLN A 34 8.68 -13.30 -11.26
CA GLN A 34 9.64 -14.08 -12.05
C GLN A 34 11.06 -13.50 -11.97
N ALA A 35 11.21 -12.18 -12.00
CA ALA A 35 12.51 -11.50 -11.97
C ALA A 35 13.04 -11.28 -10.54
N PHE A 36 12.13 -11.09 -9.58
CA PHE A 36 12.39 -10.81 -8.17
C PHE A 36 11.59 -11.78 -7.27
N PRO A 37 11.91 -13.09 -7.28
CA PRO A 37 11.15 -14.09 -6.55
C PRO A 37 11.26 -13.97 -5.02
N GLN A 38 12.24 -13.21 -4.53
CA GLN A 38 12.46 -12.94 -3.11
C GLN A 38 11.87 -11.60 -2.65
N ALA A 39 11.25 -10.83 -3.54
CA ALA A 39 10.59 -9.59 -3.18
C ALA A 39 9.52 -9.84 -2.11
N THR A 40 9.52 -9.03 -1.07
CA THR A 40 8.55 -9.09 0.02
C THR A 40 8.15 -7.70 0.44
N GLY A 41 6.95 -7.54 0.98
CA GLY A 41 6.59 -6.34 1.72
C GLY A 41 5.73 -6.62 2.93
N VAL A 42 5.61 -5.62 3.79
CA VAL A 42 4.76 -5.61 4.97
C VAL A 42 4.08 -4.26 5.03
N VAL A 43 2.76 -4.28 5.19
CA VAL A 43 1.98 -3.09 5.51
C VAL A 43 1.65 -3.13 6.99
N THR A 44 1.89 -2.02 7.67
CA THR A 44 1.50 -1.80 9.07
C THR A 44 0.59 -0.59 9.14
N ILE A 45 -0.62 -0.78 9.65
CA ILE A 45 -1.61 0.27 9.91
C ILE A 45 -1.77 0.39 11.42
N ILE A 46 -1.55 1.58 11.94
CA ILE A 46 -1.84 1.94 13.33
C ILE A 46 -3.08 2.82 13.30
N GLN A 47 -4.20 2.28 13.80
CA GLN A 47 -5.46 2.99 13.84
C GLN A 47 -5.34 4.24 14.72
N GLY A 48 -5.81 5.37 14.19
CA GLY A 48 -5.95 6.60 14.96
C GLY A 48 -6.96 6.42 16.09
N ASN A 49 -6.64 6.88 17.30
CA ASN A 49 -7.65 6.99 18.35
C ASN A 49 -8.53 8.22 18.06
N PRO A 50 -9.85 8.07 17.79
CA PRO A 50 -10.72 9.19 17.41
C PRO A 50 -10.79 10.34 18.41
N ALA A 51 -10.41 10.12 19.68
CA ALA A 51 -10.31 11.18 20.67
C ALA A 51 -9.10 12.12 20.47
N VAL A 52 -8.07 11.68 19.73
CA VAL A 52 -6.79 12.40 19.58
C VAL A 52 -6.23 12.44 18.15
N SER A 53 -6.62 11.50 17.29
CA SER A 53 -6.22 11.40 15.88
C SER A 53 -7.40 10.89 15.06
N LEU A 54 -7.77 11.64 14.03
CA LEU A 54 -8.86 11.29 13.11
C LEU A 54 -8.38 10.57 11.85
N PHE A 55 -7.14 10.11 11.84
CA PHE A 55 -6.51 9.38 10.75
C PHE A 55 -5.67 8.22 11.28
N ASP A 56 -5.44 7.24 10.42
CA ASP A 56 -4.56 6.10 10.65
C ASP A 56 -3.15 6.44 10.15
N SER A 57 -2.13 5.84 10.77
CA SER A 57 -0.76 5.89 10.28
C SER A 57 -0.44 4.59 9.55
N VAL A 58 -0.03 4.69 8.29
CA VAL A 58 0.30 3.56 7.43
C VAL A 58 1.79 3.58 7.14
N THR A 59 2.44 2.43 7.27
CA THR A 59 3.82 2.21 6.82
C THR A 59 3.85 1.01 5.90
N VAL A 60 4.51 1.17 4.75
CA VAL A 60 4.75 0.11 3.77
C VAL A 60 6.25 -0.09 3.67
N ASP A 61 6.70 -1.25 4.12
CA ASP A 61 8.09 -1.68 4.08
C ASP A 61 8.26 -2.74 3.00
N VAL A 62 9.29 -2.61 2.17
CA VAL A 62 9.62 -3.62 1.15
C VAL A 62 11.08 -4.01 1.19
N SER A 63 11.38 -5.20 0.69
CA SER A 63 12.74 -5.76 0.60
C SER A 63 12.89 -6.65 -0.61
N HIS A 64 14.11 -6.75 -1.13
CA HIS A 64 14.46 -7.52 -2.34
C HIS A 64 13.62 -7.11 -3.58
N MET A 65 13.16 -5.87 -3.60
CA MET A 65 12.48 -5.27 -4.75
C MET A 65 13.49 -4.89 -5.84
N PRO A 66 13.03 -4.58 -7.06
CA PRO A 66 13.88 -3.88 -8.03
C PRO A 66 14.55 -2.66 -7.39
N PRO A 67 15.88 -2.53 -7.45
CA PRO A 67 16.59 -1.40 -6.86
C PRO A 67 16.38 -0.11 -7.67
N ASP A 68 16.52 1.05 -7.02
CA ASP A 68 16.43 2.38 -7.64
C ASP A 68 15.19 2.54 -8.54
N THR A 69 14.04 2.11 -8.01
CA THR A 69 12.78 2.07 -8.76
C THR A 69 11.65 2.66 -7.92
N THR A 70 10.84 3.53 -8.52
CA THR A 70 9.66 4.08 -7.87
C THR A 70 8.42 3.25 -8.16
N PHE A 71 7.65 2.99 -7.11
CA PHE A 71 6.37 2.31 -7.15
C PHE A 71 5.29 3.20 -6.56
N THR A 72 4.11 3.18 -7.15
CA THR A 72 2.91 3.87 -6.67
C THR A 72 2.04 2.91 -5.89
N ILE A 73 1.55 3.35 -4.73
CA ILE A 73 0.78 2.56 -3.76
C ILE A 73 -0.69 2.96 -3.84
N PHE A 74 -1.56 1.96 -3.92
CA PHE A 74 -3.00 2.15 -3.96
C PHE A 74 -3.71 1.33 -2.89
N PHE A 75 -4.75 1.93 -2.28
CA PHE A 75 -5.86 1.14 -1.74
C PHE A 75 -6.82 0.78 -2.87
N ILE A 76 -7.29 -0.46 -2.92
CA ILE A 76 -8.05 -1.01 -4.03
C ILE A 76 -9.25 -1.82 -3.53
N GLU A 77 -10.33 -1.82 -4.30
CA GLU A 77 -11.53 -2.64 -4.01
C GLU A 77 -11.30 -4.13 -4.23
N LEU A 78 -10.67 -4.49 -5.35
CA LEU A 78 -10.37 -5.85 -5.74
C LEU A 78 -8.94 -5.89 -6.27
N ALA A 79 -8.19 -6.92 -5.89
CA ALA A 79 -6.87 -7.15 -6.47
C ALA A 79 -6.91 -7.87 -7.83
N ASN A 80 -8.10 -8.19 -8.37
CA ASN A 80 -8.29 -8.94 -9.61
C ASN A 80 -8.77 -8.06 -10.77
N LYS A 81 -8.40 -8.41 -12.01
CA LYS A 81 -8.96 -7.79 -13.23
C LYS A 81 -10.45 -8.16 -13.40
N PRO A 82 -11.29 -7.24 -13.92
CA PRO A 82 -11.00 -5.83 -14.14
C PRO A 82 -10.87 -5.10 -12.80
N PHE A 83 -9.80 -4.31 -12.65
CA PHE A 83 -9.62 -3.52 -11.44
C PHE A 83 -10.75 -2.49 -11.34
N GLY A 84 -11.43 -2.47 -10.20
CA GLY A 84 -12.53 -1.57 -9.91
C GLY A 84 -12.03 -0.22 -9.42
N HIS A 85 -12.46 0.13 -8.21
CA HIS A 85 -12.16 1.42 -7.60
C HIS A 85 -10.81 1.40 -6.88
N VAL A 86 -10.07 2.50 -6.95
CA VAL A 86 -8.77 2.65 -6.29
C VAL A 86 -8.55 4.07 -5.77
N GLU A 87 -7.72 4.20 -4.76
CA GLU A 87 -7.20 5.47 -4.24
C GLU A 87 -5.67 5.43 -4.29
N TYR A 88 -5.05 6.43 -4.93
CA TYR A 88 -3.60 6.61 -4.93
C TYR A 88 -3.19 7.31 -3.63
N VAL A 89 -2.37 6.65 -2.80
CA VAL A 89 -2.09 7.12 -1.45
C VAL A 89 -0.63 7.52 -1.20
N ALA A 90 0.33 6.92 -1.88
CA ALA A 90 1.75 7.21 -1.67
C ALA A 90 2.63 6.66 -2.81
N ASP A 91 3.86 7.19 -2.89
CA ASP A 91 4.96 6.57 -3.63
C ASP A 91 5.97 5.95 -2.69
N LEU A 92 6.60 4.89 -3.16
CA LEU A 92 7.76 4.27 -2.51
C LEU A 92 8.87 4.13 -3.53
N HIS A 93 10.03 4.72 -3.22
CA HIS A 93 11.24 4.55 -4.00
C HIS A 93 12.19 3.58 -3.30
N THR A 94 12.62 2.55 -4.00
CA THR A 94 13.57 1.56 -3.47
C THR A 94 14.99 2.07 -3.58
N ARG A 95 15.81 1.71 -2.59
CA ARG A 95 17.25 1.99 -2.57
C ARG A 95 18.01 0.99 -3.44
N ASP A 96 19.31 1.20 -3.58
CA ASP A 96 20.21 0.35 -4.37
C ASP A 96 20.24 -1.13 -3.91
N ASP A 97 19.86 -1.42 -2.67
CA ASP A 97 19.78 -2.77 -2.11
C ASP A 97 18.39 -3.43 -2.26
N GLY A 98 17.44 -2.74 -2.91
CA GLY A 98 16.07 -3.20 -3.08
C GLY A 98 15.20 -3.07 -1.82
N SER A 99 15.67 -2.39 -0.77
CA SER A 99 14.84 -1.98 0.37
C SER A 99 14.10 -0.67 0.09
N GLY A 100 12.94 -0.47 0.70
CA GLY A 100 12.23 0.80 0.62
C GLY A 100 11.17 0.92 1.69
N GLU A 101 10.80 2.15 2.03
CA GLU A 101 9.81 2.48 3.05
C GLU A 101 8.99 3.68 2.56
N ALA A 102 7.68 3.63 2.78
CA ALA A 102 6.80 4.78 2.68
C ALA A 102 5.88 4.85 3.90
N SER A 103 5.80 6.03 4.53
CA SER A 103 4.90 6.29 5.65
C SER A 103 3.99 7.45 5.33
N PHE A 104 2.69 7.29 5.59
CA PHE A 104 1.67 8.30 5.31
C PHE A 104 0.50 8.21 6.29
N GLN A 105 -0.33 9.25 6.30
CA GLN A 105 -1.57 9.30 7.09
C GLN A 105 -2.75 9.18 6.14
N ALA A 106 -3.69 8.29 6.46
CA ALA A 106 -4.87 8.05 5.64
C ALA A 106 -6.06 7.63 6.50
N ILE A 107 -7.26 7.72 5.93
CA ILE A 107 -8.39 6.94 6.41
C ILE A 107 -8.27 5.58 5.74
N THR A 108 -8.20 4.49 6.49
CA THR A 108 -8.02 3.14 5.90
C THR A 108 -9.22 2.25 6.13
N LEU A 109 -9.65 2.11 7.38
CA LEU A 109 -10.68 1.12 7.77
C LEU A 109 -12.11 1.51 7.42
N VAL A 110 -12.32 2.74 6.96
CA VAL A 110 -13.62 3.26 6.51
C VAL A 110 -13.51 4.00 5.18
N ALA A 111 -12.46 3.73 4.40
CA ALA A 111 -12.25 4.35 3.10
C ALA A 111 -13.07 3.65 2.01
N PHE A 112 -13.98 4.39 1.39
CA PHE A 112 -14.86 3.87 0.35
C PHE A 112 -14.83 4.73 -0.91
N ALA A 113 -15.06 4.09 -2.05
CA ALA A 113 -15.42 4.74 -3.29
C ALA A 113 -16.94 4.85 -3.41
N ALA A 114 -17.42 6.03 -3.78
CA ALA A 114 -18.84 6.26 -4.04
C ALA A 114 -19.11 6.51 -5.52
N ASP A 115 -20.13 5.85 -6.06
CA ASP A 115 -20.71 6.19 -7.36
C ASP A 115 -22.18 6.60 -7.18
N ASN A 116 -22.46 7.91 -7.18
CA ASN A 116 -23.83 8.40 -7.01
C ASN A 116 -24.75 8.10 -8.21
N ARG A 117 -24.21 7.62 -9.33
CA ARG A 117 -25.03 7.12 -10.46
C ARG A 117 -25.60 5.73 -10.15
N THR A 118 -24.93 4.98 -9.27
CA THR A 118 -25.32 3.65 -8.83
C THR A 118 -25.08 3.51 -7.32
N PRO A 119 -25.98 4.04 -6.46
CA PRO A 119 -25.81 3.92 -5.02
C PRO A 119 -25.78 2.46 -4.58
N THR A 120 -24.67 2.01 -4.00
CA THR A 120 -24.46 0.65 -3.51
C THR A 120 -23.96 0.65 -2.07
N THR A 121 -24.04 -0.52 -1.44
CA THR A 121 -23.35 -0.86 -0.18
C THR A 121 -22.38 -2.01 -0.44
N SER A 122 -21.37 -2.14 0.41
CA SER A 122 -20.43 -3.28 0.42
C SER A 122 -20.24 -3.78 1.85
N GLN A 123 -19.60 -4.94 2.01
CA GLN A 123 -19.27 -5.51 3.31
C GLN A 123 -17.78 -5.29 3.58
N ASP A 124 -17.42 -4.90 4.80
CA ASP A 124 -16.04 -4.81 5.29
C ASP A 124 -15.86 -5.51 6.64
N GLN A 125 -14.68 -5.35 7.22
CA GLN A 125 -14.27 -5.85 8.54
C GLN A 125 -15.11 -5.30 9.71
N SER A 126 -15.78 -4.15 9.50
CA SER A 126 -16.66 -3.45 10.44
C SER A 126 -18.16 -3.71 10.16
N GLY A 127 -18.53 -4.34 9.04
CA GLY A 127 -19.89 -4.70 8.66
C GLY A 127 -20.35 -4.12 7.31
N GLU A 128 -21.65 -3.82 7.18
CA GLU A 128 -22.19 -3.18 5.98
C GLU A 128 -21.80 -1.69 5.95
N ALA A 129 -21.22 -1.25 4.83
CA ALA A 129 -20.77 0.12 4.62
C ALA A 129 -21.36 0.74 3.36
N SER A 130 -21.41 2.08 3.35
CA SER A 130 -21.84 2.83 2.16
C SER A 130 -20.77 2.81 1.08
N GLY A 131 -21.19 2.66 -0.18
CA GLY A 131 -20.27 2.58 -1.30
C GLY A 131 -19.45 1.29 -1.32
N ILE A 132 -18.29 1.38 -1.95
CA ILE A 132 -17.42 0.26 -2.27
C ILE A 132 -16.12 0.39 -1.48
N GLN A 133 -15.81 -0.58 -0.64
CA GLN A 133 -14.68 -0.51 0.27
C GLN A 133 -13.34 -0.71 -0.42
N LEU A 134 -12.32 0.05 0.00
CA LEU A 134 -10.96 0.01 -0.53
C LEU A 134 -10.01 -0.64 0.49
N GLU A 135 -10.21 -1.93 0.77
CA GLU A 135 -9.54 -2.63 1.87
C GLU A 135 -8.28 -3.40 1.46
N HIS A 136 -7.99 -3.48 0.16
CA HIS A 136 -6.79 -4.16 -0.37
C HIS A 136 -5.70 -3.16 -0.71
N MET A 137 -4.46 -3.63 -0.75
CA MET A 137 -3.33 -2.82 -1.18
C MET A 137 -2.57 -3.46 -2.33
N GLY A 138 -2.16 -2.64 -3.29
CA GLY A 138 -1.24 -3.03 -4.34
C GLY A 138 -0.24 -1.94 -4.68
N MET A 139 0.88 -2.35 -5.26
CA MET A 139 1.94 -1.46 -5.74
C MET A 139 2.11 -1.64 -7.25
N TRP A 140 2.18 -0.54 -8.00
CA TRP A 140 2.46 -0.53 -9.44
C TRP A 140 3.79 0.15 -9.71
N PHE A 141 4.46 -0.21 -10.80
CA PHE A 141 5.57 0.61 -11.28
C PHE A 141 5.05 2.00 -11.64
N SER A 142 5.66 3.07 -11.12
CA SER A 142 5.27 4.45 -11.49
C SER A 142 5.66 4.80 -12.93
N SER A 143 6.56 4.01 -13.54
CA SER A 143 6.99 4.19 -14.92
C SER A 143 6.94 2.89 -15.71
N LEU A 144 6.36 2.95 -16.90
CA LEU A 144 6.40 1.91 -17.91
C LEU A 144 7.83 1.68 -18.39
N GLN A 145 8.63 2.74 -18.53
CA GLN A 145 10.03 2.61 -18.96
C GLN A 145 10.84 1.84 -17.91
N ASP A 146 10.65 2.15 -16.62
CA ASP A 146 11.31 1.41 -15.54
C ASP A 146 10.83 -0.03 -15.50
N ALA A 147 9.52 -0.28 -15.64
CA ALA A 147 9.00 -1.64 -15.72
C ALA A 147 9.61 -2.44 -16.88
N GLN A 148 9.68 -1.85 -18.08
CA GLN A 148 10.27 -2.49 -19.27
C GLN A 148 11.75 -2.82 -19.06
N LYS A 149 12.50 -1.91 -18.40
CA LYS A 149 13.92 -2.09 -18.06
C LYS A 149 14.09 -3.19 -17.00
N VAL A 150 13.36 -3.10 -15.90
CA VAL A 150 13.45 -4.00 -14.74
C VAL A 150 13.03 -5.42 -15.11
N LEU A 151 11.95 -5.57 -15.89
CA LEU A 151 11.43 -6.86 -16.31
C LEU A 151 12.07 -7.37 -17.61
N ASN A 152 12.95 -6.58 -18.24
CA ASN A 152 13.57 -6.86 -19.53
C ASN A 152 12.54 -7.25 -20.60
N ASP A 153 11.44 -6.49 -20.66
CA ASP A 153 10.32 -6.73 -21.58
C ASP A 153 9.83 -5.40 -22.16
N THR A 154 10.26 -5.09 -23.39
CA THR A 154 9.85 -3.88 -24.11
C THR A 154 8.45 -3.95 -24.71
N THR A 155 7.75 -5.09 -24.57
CA THR A 155 6.40 -5.29 -25.10
C THR A 155 5.30 -4.85 -24.13
N LEU A 156 5.65 -4.67 -22.85
CA LEU A 156 4.75 -4.17 -21.80
C LEU A 156 4.03 -2.90 -22.25
N LYS A 157 2.76 -2.81 -21.86
CA LYS A 157 1.89 -1.67 -22.09
C LYS A 157 1.61 -0.97 -20.78
N GLY A 158 1.48 0.35 -20.86
CA GLY A 158 1.19 1.15 -19.71
C GLY A 158 -0.22 0.93 -19.18
N THR A 159 -0.41 1.14 -17.90
CA THR A 159 -1.68 0.93 -17.20
C THR A 159 -2.34 2.27 -16.86
N ILE A 160 -3.64 2.23 -16.52
CA ILE A 160 -4.38 3.42 -16.07
C ILE A 160 -4.02 3.85 -14.64
N PHE A 161 -3.17 3.09 -13.95
CA PHE A 161 -2.68 3.44 -12.63
C PHE A 161 -1.64 4.54 -12.75
N ASP A 162 -1.54 5.38 -11.73
CA ASP A 162 -0.72 6.60 -11.71
C ASP A 162 -1.21 7.67 -12.70
N GLY A 163 -1.95 8.67 -12.19
CA GLY A 163 -2.65 9.73 -12.94
C GLY A 163 -1.74 10.76 -13.63
N GLY A 164 -0.48 10.42 -13.86
CA GLY A 164 0.52 11.29 -14.48
C GLY A 164 0.38 11.46 -15.99
N ASN A 165 1.35 12.18 -16.56
CA ASN A 165 1.39 12.59 -17.95
C ASN A 165 2.70 12.11 -18.62
N PRO A 166 2.66 11.45 -19.79
CA PRO A 166 1.47 11.15 -20.61
C PRO A 166 0.54 10.11 -19.97
N PRO A 167 -0.73 10.01 -20.41
CA PRO A 167 -1.61 8.94 -19.99
C PRO A 167 -0.99 7.56 -20.24
N LEU A 168 -1.31 6.60 -19.37
CA LEU A 168 -0.77 5.24 -19.42
C LEU A 168 0.75 5.18 -19.22
N HIS A 169 1.29 5.98 -18.31
CA HIS A 169 2.73 5.97 -18.03
C HIS A 169 3.16 4.99 -16.94
N ALA A 170 2.27 4.44 -16.10
CA ALA A 170 2.64 3.40 -15.14
C ALA A 170 2.84 2.04 -15.81
N GLY A 171 3.68 1.21 -15.20
CA GLY A 171 3.85 -0.20 -15.58
C GLY A 171 2.79 -1.12 -14.96
N PRO A 172 3.02 -2.45 -14.98
CA PRO A 172 2.14 -3.44 -14.36
C PRO A 172 2.20 -3.40 -12.82
N GLN A 173 1.32 -4.15 -12.17
CA GLN A 173 1.37 -4.33 -10.73
C GLN A 173 2.67 -5.07 -10.35
N ALA A 174 3.40 -4.55 -9.38
CA ALA A 174 4.60 -5.17 -8.82
C ALA A 174 4.27 -6.05 -7.61
N MET A 175 3.47 -5.55 -6.66
CA MET A 175 3.14 -6.23 -5.40
C MET A 175 1.64 -6.24 -5.14
N THR A 176 1.16 -7.27 -4.45
CA THR A 176 -0.26 -7.47 -4.05
C THR A 176 -0.33 -8.04 -2.64
N ASP A 177 -1.42 -7.81 -1.91
CA ASP A 177 -1.65 -8.35 -0.55
C ASP A 177 -2.01 -9.86 -0.51
N GLY A 178 -1.94 -10.55 -1.65
CA GLY A 178 -1.98 -12.01 -1.72
C GLY A 178 -3.34 -12.60 -2.07
N GLN A 179 -4.28 -11.79 -2.56
CA GLN A 179 -5.47 -12.32 -3.22
C GLN A 179 -5.10 -13.14 -4.48
N THR A 180 -5.87 -14.18 -4.73
CA THR A 180 -5.50 -15.41 -5.45
C THR A 180 -5.23 -15.32 -6.97
N ALA A 181 -5.03 -14.14 -7.55
CA ALA A 181 -4.50 -14.05 -8.92
C ALA A 181 -3.45 -12.93 -9.08
N PRO A 182 -2.20 -13.25 -9.44
CA PRO A 182 -1.24 -12.25 -9.88
C PRO A 182 -1.70 -11.69 -11.23
N VAL A 183 -1.78 -10.36 -11.32
CA VAL A 183 -2.21 -9.68 -12.54
C VAL A 183 -0.98 -9.26 -13.36
N PHE A 184 -0.63 -10.10 -14.33
CA PHE A 184 0.15 -9.68 -15.51
C PHE A 184 -0.81 -9.05 -16.53
#